data_AF-A0A0R1VU91-F1
#
_entry.id   AF-A0A0R1VU91-F1
#
_cell.length_a   1.000
_cell.length_b   1.000
_cell.length_c   1.000
_cell.angle_alpha   90.00
_cell.angle_beta   90.00
_cell.angle_gamma   90.00
#
_symmetry.space_group_name_H-M   'P 1'
#
loop_
_entity.id
_entity.type
_entity.pdbx_description
1 polymer ?
#
loop_
_entity_poly.entity_id
_entity_poly.type
_entity_poly.pdbx_seq_one_letter_code
_entity_poly.pdbx_strand_id
1 'polypeptide(L)' 'MTQKQMAKYLGVTVATYSSKERGINQFNDKEKLEMRTLFRNKIDKNLTIDEIFFDAGYAKIRKEEVAK' A
#
# COMPACT_ATOMS: atom_id res chain seq x y z
N MET A 1 14.17 -4.12 1.64
CA MET A 1 13.91 -4.67 0.29
C MET A 1 14.18 -3.58 -0.74
N THR A 2 14.65 -3.93 -1.94
CA THR A 2 14.87 -2.97 -3.04
C THR A 2 13.65 -2.91 -3.98
N GLN A 3 13.54 -1.87 -4.81
CA GLN A 3 12.49 -1.76 -5.84
C GLN A 3 12.43 -2.98 -6.76
N LYS A 4 13.60 -3.54 -7.11
CA LYS A 4 13.69 -4.77 -7.92
C LYS A 4 13.09 -5.99 -7.22
N GLN A 5 13.29 -6.11 -5.90
CA GLN A 5 12.71 -7.19 -5.11
C GLN A 5 11.20 -7.03 -4.94
N MET A 6 10.71 -5.80 -4.75
CA MET A 6 9.28 -5.51 -4.66
C MET A 6 8.57 -5.78 -5.98
N ALA A 7 9.15 -5.36 -7.10
CA ALA A 7 8.62 -5.64 -8.43
C ALA A 7 8.53 -7.16 -8.68
N LYS A 8 9.58 -7.91 -8.34
CA LYS A 8 9.57 -9.37 -8.41
C LYS A 8 8.48 -9.99 -7.52
N TYR A 9 8.32 -9.50 -6.30
CA TYR A 9 7.30 -9.99 -5.36
C TYR A 9 5.88 -9.78 -5.90
N LEU A 10 5.62 -8.61 -6.51
CA LEU A 10 4.31 -8.27 -7.07
C LEU A 10 4.06 -8.82 -8.48
N GLY A 11 5.06 -9.45 -9.10
CA GLY A 11 4.95 -9.98 -10.46
C GLY A 11 4.87 -8.89 -11.54
N VAL A 12 5.49 -7.73 -11.30
CA VAL A 12 5.51 -6.59 -12.23
C VAL A 12 6.94 -6.22 -12.62
N THR A 13 7.10 -5.36 -13.63
CA THR A 13 8.43 -4.83 -13.98
C THR A 13 8.90 -3.79 -12.96
N VAL A 14 10.22 -3.57 -12.86
CA VAL A 14 10.79 -2.54 -11.98
C VAL A 14 10.30 -1.15 -12.35
N ALA A 15 10.17 -0.86 -13.65
CA ALA A 15 9.63 0.40 -14.14
C ALA A 15 8.17 0.58 -13.71
N THR A 16 7.33 -0.45 -13.86
CA THR A 16 5.93 -0.42 -13.42
C THR A 16 5.83 -0.14 -11.92
N TYR A 17 6.63 -0.81 -11.10
CA TYR A 17 6.66 -0.58 -9.66
C TYR A 17 7.10 0.85 -9.31
N SER A 18 8.17 1.34 -9.94
CA SER A 18 8.68 2.72 -9.76
C SER A 18 7.65 3.78 -10.15
N SER A 19 6.93 3.59 -11.28
CA SER A 19 5.83 4.48 -11.67
C SER A 19 4.69 4.47 -10.65
N LYS A 20 4.42 3.34 -9.99
CA LYS A 20 3.38 3.25 -8.95
C LYS A 20 3.78 3.96 -7.67
N GLU A 21 5.02 3.77 -7.22
CA GLU A 21 5.54 4.49 -6.04
C GLU A 21 5.52 6.01 -6.23
N ARG A 22 5.78 6.48 -7.45
CA ARG A 22 5.70 7.90 -7.81
C ARG A 22 4.27 8.43 -7.99
N GLY A 23 3.25 7.58 -7.84
CA GLY A 23 1.84 7.94 -8.02
C GLY A 23 1.43 8.18 -9.48
N ILE A 24 2.27 7.84 -10.46
CA ILE A 24 1.90 7.93 -11.89
C ILE A 24 0.82 6.91 -12.22
N ASN A 25 1.00 5.68 -11.72
CA ASN A 25 0.03 4.60 -11.85
C ASN A 25 -0.44 4.18 -10.46
N GLN A 26 -1.72 3.85 -10.30
CA GLN A 26 -2.20 3.34 -9.01
C GLN A 26 -1.82 1.87 -8.81
N PHE A 27 -1.64 1.46 -7.56
CA PHE A 27 -1.63 0.04 -7.20
C PHE A 27 -3.06 -0.51 -7.33
N ASN A 28 -3.19 -1.71 -7.91
CA ASN A 28 -4.48 -2.42 -7.94
C ASN A 28 -4.75 -3.10 -6.59
N ASP A 29 -5.96 -3.61 -6.39
CA ASP A 29 -6.38 -4.15 -5.09
C ASP A 29 -5.59 -5.39 -4.69
N LYS A 30 -5.22 -6.24 -5.66
CA LYS A 30 -4.36 -7.40 -5.40
C LYS A 30 -2.98 -6.96 -4.93
N GLU A 31 -2.36 -6.00 -5.61
CA GLU A 31 -1.05 -5.44 -5.22
C GLU A 31 -1.10 -4.79 -3.84
N LYS A 32 -2.17 -4.04 -3.53
CA LYS A 32 -2.37 -3.43 -2.20
C LYS A 32 -2.49 -4.48 -1.11
N LEU A 33 -3.22 -5.57 -1.36
CA LEU A 33 -3.38 -6.67 -0.41
C LEU A 33 -2.06 -7.40 -0.14
N GLU A 34 -1.29 -7.66 -1.19
CA GLU A 34 0.04 -8.28 -1.11
C GLU A 34 1.02 -7.40 -0.34
N MET A 35 1.07 -6.10 -0.65
CA MET A 35 1.89 -5.12 0.05
C MET A 35 1.53 -5.03 1.54
N ARG A 36 0.24 -4.95 1.88
CA ARG A 36 -0.20 -4.95 3.28
C ARG A 36 0.24 -6.22 3.99
N THR A 37 0.07 -7.37 3.38
CA THR A 37 0.46 -8.65 3.98
C THR A 37 1.96 -8.69 4.25
N LEU A 38 2.77 -8.26 3.28
CA LEU A 38 4.22 -8.15 3.43
C LEU A 38 4.62 -7.21 4.57
N PHE A 39 4.02 -6.03 4.66
CA PHE A 39 4.33 -5.05 5.70
C PHE A 39 3.83 -5.49 7.08
N ARG A 40 2.68 -6.16 7.16
CA ARG A 40 2.21 -6.78 8.41
C ARG A 40 3.18 -7.80 8.98
N ASN A 41 3.80 -8.58 8.10
CA ASN A 41 4.75 -9.61 8.49
C ASN A 41 6.13 -9.05 8.86
N LYS A 42 6.49 -7.84 8.39
CA LYS A 42 7.85 -7.28 8.53
C LYS A 42 7.96 -6.04 9.41
N ILE A 43 6.87 -5.30 9.59
CA ILE A 43 6.86 -3.96 10.22
C ILE A 43 5.86 -3.95 11.38
N ASP A 44 4.56 -3.98 11.08
CA ASP A 44 3.49 -3.94 12.09
C ASP A 44 2.26 -4.72 11.62
N LYS A 45 1.86 -5.71 12.42
CA LYS A 45 0.72 -6.61 12.17
C LYS A 45 -0.62 -5.89 12.03
N ASN A 46 -0.75 -4.66 12.53
CA ASN A 46 -1.99 -3.92 12.53
C ASN A 46 -2.18 -3.04 11.29
N LEU A 47 -1.14 -2.81 10.48
CA LEU A 47 -1.19 -1.94 9.30
C LEU A 47 -2.37 -2.26 8.37
N THR A 48 -3.18 -1.26 8.05
CA THR A 48 -4.32 -1.36 7.14
C THR A 48 -3.94 -0.91 5.73
N ILE A 49 -4.76 -1.24 4.73
CA ILE A 49 -4.55 -0.73 3.36
C ILE A 49 -4.62 0.80 3.37
N ASP A 50 -5.58 1.36 4.10
CA ASP A 50 -5.77 2.79 4.30
C ASP A 50 -4.49 3.47 4.77
N GLU A 51 -3.90 3.01 5.87
CA GLU A 51 -2.67 3.62 6.41
C GLU A 51 -1.46 3.54 5.48
N ILE A 52 -1.45 2.57 4.55
CA ILE A 52 -0.34 2.40 3.59
C ILE A 52 -0.53 3.25 2.33
N PHE A 53 -1.76 3.34 1.82
CA PHE A 53 -2.04 3.87 0.48
C PHE A 53 -2.89 5.14 0.47
N PHE A 54 -3.47 5.51 1.60
CA PHE A 54 -4.39 6.63 1.73
C PHE A 54 -3.91 7.55 2.86
N ASP A 55 -3.91 8.85 2.61
CA ASP A 55 -3.32 9.82 3.53
C ASP A 55 -4.08 9.89 4.88
N ALA A 56 -3.42 10.40 5.93
CA ALA A 56 -3.98 10.51 7.29
C ALA A 56 -5.32 11.28 7.35
N GLY A 57 -5.61 12.12 6.35
CA GLY A 57 -6.92 12.76 6.17
C GLY A 57 -8.07 11.77 6.05
N TYR A 58 -7.87 10.61 5.41
CA TYR A 58 -8.89 9.56 5.27
C TYR A 58 -9.22 8.88 6.60
N ALA A 59 -8.21 8.63 7.43
CA ALA A 59 -8.42 8.09 8.78
C ALA A 59 -9.21 9.06 9.68
N LYS A 60 -9.08 10.38 9.45
CA LYS A 60 -9.82 11.42 10.16
C LYS A 60 -11.31 11.42 9.77
N ILE A 61 -11.61 11.42 8.47
CA ILE A 61 -12.99 11.35 7.94
C ILE A 61 -13.70 10.08 8.43
N ARG A 62 -13.03 8.93 8.38
CA ARG A 62 -13.61 7.65 8.81
C ARG A 62 -13.94 7.61 10.32
N LYS A 63 -13.12 8.23 11.17
CA LYS A 63 -13.41 8.37 12.61
C LYS A 63 -14.62 9.27 12.87
N GLU A 64 -14.79 10.32 12.08
CA GLU A 64 -15.93 11.25 12.18
C GLU A 64 -17.24 10.61 11.71
N GLU A 65 -17.20 9.75 10.69
CA GLU A 65 -18.38 9.00 10.22
C GLU A 65 -18.86 7.92 11.20
N VAL A 66 -17.95 7.23 11.88
CA VAL A 66 -18.29 6.18 12.86
C VAL A 66 -18.76 6.77 14.20
N ALA A 67 -18.43 8.04 14.48
CA ALA A 67 -18.84 8.73 15.71
C ALA A 67 -20.21 9.44 15.61
N LYS A 68 -20.86 9.41 14.44
CA LYS A 68 -22.25 9.85 14.23
C LYS A 68 -23.21 8.69 14.37
#